data_AF-A0A508ZU73-F1
#
_entry.id   AF-A0A508ZU73-F1
#
_cell.length_a   1.000
_cell.length_b   1.000
_cell.length_c   1.000
_cell.angle_alpha   90.00
_cell.angle_beta   90.00
_cell.angle_gamma   90.00
#
_symmetry.space_group_name_H-M   'P 1'
#
loop_
_entity.id
_entity.type
_entity.pdbx_description
1 polymer ?
#
loop_
_entity_poly.entity_id
_entity_poly.type
_entity_poly.pdbx_seq_one_letter_code
_entity_poly.pdbx_strand_id
1 'polypeptide(L)'
;MAGAGLAFQECASVAALDDDASHGDFPSCLMLFRTLQLPALGLYHCEDASLSALKQACQPWPGLFVSRDGLTLTLPRPTPTDETYLL
;
A
#
# COMPACT_ATOMS: atom_id res chain seq x y z
N MET A 1 5.82 -1.15 9.12
CA MET A 1 6.03 -0.86 7.69
C MET A 1 7.30 -0.05 7.42
N ALA A 2 7.78 0.79 8.35
CA ALA A 2 9.05 1.51 8.15
C ALA A 2 10.20 0.55 7.78
N GLY A 3 10.99 0.92 6.77
CA GLY A 3 12.09 0.11 6.24
C GLY A 3 11.68 -1.02 5.29
N ALA A 4 10.38 -1.27 5.07
CA ALA A 4 9.95 -2.32 4.16
C ALA A 4 10.15 -1.94 2.69
N GLY A 5 10.67 -2.88 1.88
CA GLY A 5 10.76 -2.74 0.43
C GLY A 5 9.42 -2.91 -0.31
N LEU A 6 8.47 -3.58 0.34
CA LEU A 6 7.09 -3.78 -0.12
C LEU A 6 6.17 -3.85 1.09
N ALA A 7 5.04 -3.15 1.04
CA ALA A 7 3.98 -3.22 2.04
C ALA A 7 2.61 -3.39 1.38
N PHE A 8 1.63 -3.86 2.16
CA PHE A 8 0.23 -3.92 1.77
C PHE A 8 -0.63 -3.24 2.83
N GLN A 9 -1.58 -2.41 2.41
CA GLN A 9 -2.48 -1.66 3.29
C GLN A 9 -3.92 -1.80 2.81
N GLU A 10 -4.85 -2.01 3.74
CA GLU A 10 -6.29 -2.06 3.44
C GLU A 10 -6.79 -0.65 3.07
N CYS A 11 -7.65 -0.57 2.05
CA CYS A 11 -8.21 0.68 1.53
C CYS A 11 -9.57 0.43 0.86
N ALA A 12 -10.66 0.73 1.57
CA ALA A 12 -12.02 0.51 1.08
C ALA A 12 -12.49 1.62 0.12
N SER A 13 -12.07 2.86 0.38
CA SER A 13 -12.61 4.06 -0.29
C SER A 13 -11.54 4.89 -0.99
N VAL A 14 -11.91 5.48 -2.14
CA VAL A 14 -11.09 6.49 -2.82
C VAL A 14 -11.19 7.88 -2.16
N ALA A 15 -12.30 8.15 -1.50
CA ALA A 15 -12.54 9.40 -0.79
C ALA A 15 -12.21 9.23 0.70
N ALA A 16 -11.91 10.35 1.37
CA ALA A 16 -11.74 10.35 2.82
C ALA A 16 -12.99 9.78 3.50
N LEU A 17 -12.76 8.95 4.52
CA LEU A 17 -13.81 8.45 5.41
C LEU A 17 -13.82 9.27 6.70
N ASP A 18 -14.90 9.13 7.48
CA ASP A 18 -14.99 9.71 8.81
C ASP A 18 -13.97 9.04 9.75
N ASP A 19 -13.53 9.78 10.78
CA ASP A 19 -12.49 9.32 11.72
C ASP A 19 -12.88 8.05 12.51
N ASP A 20 -14.18 7.76 12.62
CA ASP A 20 -14.72 6.57 13.30
C ASP A 20 -15.00 5.40 12.34
N ALA A 21 -14.69 5.54 11.05
CA ALA A 21 -14.80 4.45 10.09
C ALA A 21 -13.85 3.31 10.44
N SER A 22 -14.33 2.07 10.28
CA SER A 22 -13.54 0.86 10.54
C SER A 22 -12.60 0.47 9.39
N HIS A 23 -12.51 1.28 8.35
CA HIS A 23 -11.85 0.97 7.08
C HIS A 23 -10.86 2.07 6.68
N GLY A 24 -9.82 1.69 5.96
CA GLY A 24 -8.86 2.61 5.38
C GLY A 24 -9.39 3.36 4.15
N ASP A 25 -8.86 4.55 3.91
CA ASP A 25 -9.13 5.35 2.72
C ASP A 25 -7.85 5.70 1.95
N PHE A 26 -8.03 6.13 0.70
CA PHE A 26 -6.91 6.47 -0.17
C PHE A 26 -6.07 7.65 0.33
N PRO A 27 -6.65 8.78 0.82
CA PRO A 27 -5.85 9.87 1.38
C PRO A 27 -4.90 9.42 2.51
N SER A 28 -5.38 8.59 3.43
CA SER A 28 -4.60 8.06 4.54
C SER A 28 -3.53 7.09 4.06
N CYS A 29 -3.86 6.21 3.11
CA CYS A 29 -2.90 5.31 2.49
C CYS A 29 -1.78 6.06 1.73
N LEU A 30 -2.13 7.13 1.02
CA LEU A 30 -1.16 7.98 0.33
C LEU A 30 -0.27 8.75 1.31
N MET A 31 -0.84 9.26 2.41
CA MET A 31 -0.06 9.88 3.47
C MET A 31 0.94 8.88 4.07
N LEU A 32 0.51 7.66 4.37
CA LEU A 32 1.35 6.60 4.90
C LEU A 32 2.49 6.25 3.94
N PHE A 33 2.18 6.03 2.65
CA PHE A 33 3.13 5.75 1.58
C PHE A 33 4.25 6.79 1.53
N ARG A 34 3.87 8.07 1.55
CA ARG A 34 4.81 9.19 1.46
C ARG A 34 5.62 9.38 2.73
N THR A 35 4.99 9.26 3.90
CA THR A 35 5.64 9.47 5.20
C THR A 35 6.70 8.41 5.46
N LEU A 36 6.41 7.16 5.13
CA LEU A 36 7.32 6.05 5.32
C LEU A 36 8.30 5.87 4.16
N GLN A 37 8.19 6.68 3.10
CA GLN A 37 9.00 6.60 1.88
C GLN A 37 9.04 5.17 1.31
N LEU A 38 7.89 4.50 1.33
CA LEU A 38 7.80 3.10 0.90
C LEU A 38 8.14 2.99 -0.60
N PRO A 39 9.01 2.06 -1.02
CA PRO A 39 9.28 1.86 -2.43
C PRO A 39 8.07 1.27 -3.18
N ALA A 40 7.28 0.44 -2.49
CA ALA A 40 6.08 -0.16 -3.05
C ALA A 40 4.99 -0.35 -1.98
N LEU A 41 3.76 0.08 -2.28
CA LEU A 41 2.57 -0.13 -1.45
C LEU A 41 1.41 -0.66 -2.29
N GLY A 42 0.93 -1.86 -1.94
CA GLY A 42 -0.26 -2.45 -2.52
C GLY A 42 -1.51 -2.18 -1.69
N LEU A 43 -2.52 -1.55 -2.26
CA LEU A 43 -3.84 -1.37 -1.65
C LEU A 43 -4.65 -2.64 -1.84
N TYR A 44 -5.17 -3.23 -0.77
CA TYR A 44 -5.97 -4.46 -0.83
C TYR A 44 -7.29 -4.32 -0.07
N HIS A 45 -8.19 -5.30 -0.25
CA HIS A 45 -9.54 -5.29 0.34
C HIS A 45 -10.32 -4.01 -0.01
N CYS A 46 -10.25 -3.64 -1.28
CA CYS A 46 -10.96 -2.48 -1.82
C CYS A 46 -12.40 -2.83 -2.14
N GLU A 47 -13.32 -1.89 -1.95
CA GLU A 47 -14.68 -2.05 -2.43
C GLU A 47 -14.71 -2.08 -3.97
N ASP A 48 -15.49 -3.00 -4.54
CA ASP A 48 -15.57 -3.19 -5.99
C ASP A 48 -15.94 -1.91 -6.74
N ALA A 49 -16.84 -1.12 -6.17
CA ALA A 49 -17.26 0.17 -6.71
C ALA A 49 -16.11 1.20 -6.75
N SER A 50 -15.17 1.10 -5.80
CA SER A 50 -14.02 2.00 -5.67
C SER A 50 -12.83 1.57 -6.52
N LEU A 51 -12.75 0.32 -6.99
CA LEU A 51 -11.58 -0.24 -7.69
C LEU A 51 -11.11 0.60 -8.89
N SER A 52 -12.04 1.06 -9.74
CA SER A 52 -11.69 1.85 -10.92
C SER A 52 -11.08 3.19 -10.52
N ALA A 53 -11.72 3.88 -9.56
CA ALA A 53 -11.27 5.17 -9.06
C ALA A 53 -9.93 5.05 -8.32
N LEU A 54 -9.74 4.01 -7.50
CA LEU A 54 -8.48 3.74 -6.81
C LEU A 54 -7.33 3.48 -7.79
N LYS A 55 -7.56 2.68 -8.84
CA LYS A 55 -6.55 2.43 -9.89
C LYS A 55 -6.11 3.72 -10.58
N GLN A 56 -7.04 4.65 -10.82
CA GLN A 56 -6.75 5.96 -11.39
C GLN A 56 -5.99 6.84 -10.40
N ALA A 57 -6.43 6.87 -9.13
CA ALA A 57 -5.81 7.66 -8.07
C ALA A 57 -4.35 7.23 -7.80
N CYS A 58 -4.02 5.94 -7.99
CA CYS A 58 -2.65 5.43 -7.88
C CYS A 58 -1.72 5.85 -9.03
N GLN A 59 -2.23 6.17 -10.23
CA GLN A 59 -1.40 6.41 -11.42
C GLN A 59 -0.27 7.45 -11.24
N PRO A 60 -0.48 8.58 -10.54
CA PRO A 60 0.57 9.58 -10.36
C PRO A 60 1.70 9.16 -9.42
N TRP A 61 1.57 8.02 -8.73
CA TRP A 61 2.44 7.62 -7.63
C TRP A 61 3.16 6.31 -7.97
N PRO A 62 4.36 6.38 -8.57
CA PRO A 62 5.17 5.18 -8.84
C PRO A 62 5.36 4.36 -7.56
N GLY A 63 5.05 3.06 -7.61
CA GLY A 63 5.15 2.16 -6.47
C GLY A 63 3.85 2.00 -5.67
N LEU A 64 2.86 2.89 -5.83
CA LEU A 64 1.53 2.71 -5.23
C LEU A 64 0.60 2.04 -6.24
N PHE A 65 -0.07 0.95 -5.86
CA PHE A 65 -0.91 0.18 -6.78
C PHE A 65 -2.09 -0.48 -6.06
N VAL A 66 -3.14 -0.82 -6.80
CA VAL A 66 -4.24 -1.66 -6.30
C VAL A 66 -3.87 -3.13 -6.52
N SER A 67 -3.84 -3.90 -5.44
CA SER A 67 -3.66 -5.35 -5.47
C SER A 67 -4.82 -6.02 -6.18
N ARG A 68 -4.59 -7.21 -6.73
CA ARG A 68 -5.59 -7.98 -7.46
C ARG A 68 -5.44 -9.46 -7.16
N ASP A 69 -6.53 -10.19 -7.31
CA ASP A 69 -6.52 -11.65 -7.19
C ASP A 69 -5.50 -12.26 -8.16
N GLY A 70 -4.72 -13.20 -7.65
CA GLY A 70 -3.65 -13.85 -8.42
C GLY A 70 -2.42 -12.96 -8.68
N LEU A 71 -2.28 -11.81 -8.01
CA LEU A 71 -1.05 -11.03 -8.06
C LEU A 71 0.13 -11.83 -7.49
N THR A 72 1.12 -12.08 -8.34
CA THR A 72 2.41 -12.67 -7.95
C THR A 72 3.50 -11.62 -8.08
N LEU A 73 4.28 -11.44 -7.01
CA LEU A 73 5.41 -10.52 -6.98
C LEU A 73 6.69 -11.31 -6.67
N THR A 74 7.75 -11.03 -7.43
CA THR A 74 9.08 -11.55 -7.13
C THR A 74 9.74 -10.60 -6.13
N LEU A 75 10.07 -11.12 -4.95
CA LEU A 75 10.82 -10.36 -3.96
C LEU A 75 12.32 -10.54 -4.20
N PRO A 76 13.13 -9.47 -4.08
CA PRO A 76 14.58 -9.62 -4.09
C PRO A 76 14.99 -10.51 -2.93
N ARG A 77 16.00 -11.35 -3.15
CA ARG A 77 16.62 -12.10 -2.06
C ARG A 77 17.20 -11.08 -1.06
N PRO A 78 16.96 -11.23 0.25
CA PRO A 78 17.60 -10.39 1.24
C PRO A 78 19.12 -10.48 1.07
N THR A 79 19.81 -9.35 0.89
CA THR A 79 21.26 -9.32 0.96
C THR A 79 21.69 -9.47 2.42
N PRO A 80 22.66 -10.34 2.76
CA PRO A 80 23.07 -10.62 4.14
C PRO A 80 23.65 -9.44 4.95
N THR A 81 23.59 -8.21 4.44
CA THR A 81 24.04 -7.00 5.15
C THR A 81 23.03 -6.49 6.17
N ASP A 82 21.88 -7.15 6.32
CA ASP A 82 20.89 -6.86 7.37
C ASP A 82 21.29 -7.54 8.71
N GLU A 83 22.50 -7.25 9.20
CA GLU A 83 22.91 -7.58 10.57
C GLU A 83 22.23 -6.65 11.61
N THR A 84 20.91 -6.49 11.52
CA THR A 84 20.12 -5.84 12.59
C THR A 84 18.92 -6.68 13.05
N TYR A 85 18.85 -7.95 12.67
CA TYR A 85 17.88 -8.93 13.21
C TYR A 85 18.51 -9.94 14.17
N LEU A 86 19.53 -9.51 14.93
CA LEU A 86 19.93 -10.16 16.16
C LEU A 86 20.04 -9.08 17.23
N LEU A 87 18.94 -8.82 17.94
CA LEU A 87 18.87 -8.47 19.37
C LEU A 87 17.39 -8.51 19.81
#